data_AF-A0A0F9AY50-F1
#
_entry.id   AF-A0A0F9AY50-F1
#
_cell.length_a   1.000
_cell.length_b   1.000
_cell.length_c   1.000
_cell.angle_alpha   90.00
_cell.angle_beta   90.00
_cell.angle_gamma   90.00
#
_symmetry.space_group_name_H-M   'P 1'
#
loop_
_entity.id
_entity.type
_entity.pdbx_description
1 polymer ?
#
loop_
_entity_poly.entity_id
_entity_poly.type
_entity_poly.pdbx_seq_one_letter_code
_entity_poly.pdbx_strand_id
1 'polypeptide(L)'
;MSLNFDPSADFAKALDGTESVTLRRRGSDPGSPGTVVAHALRRAVVTREAAARNRNNTWKTVPGGGHYTAGDAVWHLPTDELVEAPRLGDLIVDASGRRFTILEVHPAVLQTRWQCLTRNLAIAYGLDDTVAILRAVYSKGTGGAAEGTWRIWKTGVRARIQSAATDVDVEHQTRQTTARYQIFLEEDVALD
;
A
#
# COMPACT_ATOMS: atom_id res chain seq x y z
N MET A 1 32.20 30.39 3.26
CA MET A 1 31.60 29.22 2.58
C MET A 1 30.79 29.74 1.40
N SER A 2 31.23 29.52 0.18
CA SER A 2 30.46 29.87 -1.02
C SER A 2 29.59 28.67 -1.42
N LEU A 3 28.26 28.87 -1.46
CA LEU A 3 27.33 27.91 -2.01
C LEU A 3 27.49 27.88 -3.53
N ASN A 4 27.82 26.72 -4.09
CA ASN A 4 27.92 26.52 -5.53
C ASN A 4 26.50 26.24 -6.05
N PHE A 5 25.80 27.29 -6.49
CA PHE A 5 24.47 27.21 -7.08
C PHE A 5 24.61 26.91 -8.59
N ASP A 6 24.13 25.76 -9.02
CA ASP A 6 24.05 25.38 -10.44
C ASP A 6 22.58 25.41 -10.85
N PRO A 7 22.09 26.49 -11.48
CA PRO A 7 20.69 26.59 -11.85
C PRO A 7 20.23 25.46 -12.77
N SER A 8 21.10 24.85 -13.57
CA SER A 8 20.69 23.77 -14.48
C SER A 8 20.33 22.47 -13.72
N ALA A 9 21.10 22.14 -12.69
CA ALA A 9 20.86 20.97 -11.84
C ALA A 9 19.88 21.26 -10.69
N ASP A 10 19.97 22.46 -10.11
CA ASP A 10 19.19 22.86 -8.94
C ASP A 10 17.74 23.18 -9.31
N PHE A 11 17.48 23.82 -10.46
CA PHE A 11 16.11 24.05 -10.90
C PHE A 11 15.42 22.77 -11.38
N ALA A 12 16.16 21.84 -12.01
CA ALA A 12 15.62 20.54 -12.38
C ALA A 12 15.11 19.76 -11.15
N LYS A 13 15.74 19.94 -9.98
CA LYS A 13 15.31 19.32 -8.72
C LYS A 13 14.26 20.13 -7.95
N ALA A 14 14.21 21.44 -8.14
CA ALA A 14 13.39 22.33 -7.32
C ALA A 14 12.04 22.72 -7.94
N LEU A 15 11.87 22.65 -9.27
CA LEU A 15 10.73 23.29 -9.94
C LEU A 15 9.63 22.37 -10.47
N ASP A 16 9.90 21.10 -10.75
CA ASP A 16 8.91 20.24 -11.41
C ASP A 16 7.95 19.57 -10.41
N GLY A 17 8.35 19.46 -9.14
CA GLY A 17 7.60 18.78 -8.10
C GLY A 17 7.40 17.29 -8.39
N THR A 18 8.23 16.71 -9.25
CA THR A 18 8.15 15.29 -9.57
C THR A 18 9.00 14.48 -8.59
N GLU A 19 8.60 13.23 -8.40
CA GLU A 19 9.31 12.26 -7.57
C GLU A 19 9.39 10.92 -8.29
N SER A 20 10.48 10.20 -8.02
CA SER A 20 10.65 8.84 -8.50
C SER A 20 9.81 7.88 -7.66
N VAL A 21 9.01 7.06 -8.34
CA VAL A 21 8.14 6.06 -7.72
C VAL A 21 8.29 4.72 -8.41
N THR A 22 7.92 3.65 -7.71
CA THR A 22 7.83 2.32 -8.31
C THR A 22 6.37 1.90 -8.45
N LEU A 23 5.94 1.65 -9.68
CA LEU A 23 4.64 1.05 -9.99
C LEU A 23 4.77 -0.49 -9.92
N ARG A 24 3.95 -1.14 -9.10
CA ARG A 24 3.91 -2.60 -8.97
C ARG A 24 2.52 -3.10 -9.36
N ARG A 25 2.47 -4.18 -10.14
CA ARG A 25 1.21 -4.77 -10.55
C ARG A 25 0.55 -5.49 -9.38
N ARG A 26 -0.78 -5.49 -9.38
CA ARG A 26 -1.54 -6.33 -8.48
C ARG A 26 -1.13 -7.80 -8.65
N GLY A 27 -0.85 -8.48 -7.54
CA GLY A 27 -0.45 -9.89 -7.54
C GLY A 27 0.99 -10.15 -7.97
N SER A 28 1.81 -9.12 -8.19
CA SER A 28 3.26 -9.32 -8.35
C SER A 28 3.89 -9.85 -7.07
N ASP A 29 4.86 -10.75 -7.23
CA ASP A 29 5.55 -11.34 -6.09
C ASP A 29 6.18 -10.28 -5.17
N PRO A 30 6.23 -10.52 -3.85
CA PRO A 30 6.93 -9.68 -2.88
C PRO A 30 8.44 -9.70 -3.15
N GLY A 31 8.92 -8.88 -4.09
CA GLY A 31 10.31 -8.84 -4.53
C GLY A 31 10.47 -8.55 -6.02
N SER A 32 9.39 -8.64 -6.81
CA SER A 32 9.42 -8.22 -8.21
C SER A 32 9.75 -6.72 -8.31
N PRO A 33 10.76 -6.31 -9.13
CA PRO A 33 11.34 -4.98 -9.10
C PRO A 33 10.39 -3.84 -9.53
N GLY A 34 9.19 -4.14 -10.04
CA GLY A 34 8.25 -3.11 -10.49
C GLY A 34 8.78 -2.25 -11.64
N THR A 35 8.00 -1.27 -12.07
CA THR A 35 8.39 -0.29 -13.09
C THR A 35 8.74 1.02 -12.38
N VAL A 36 9.98 1.48 -12.54
CA VAL A 36 10.40 2.79 -12.01
C VAL A 36 9.88 3.88 -12.93
N VAL A 37 9.17 4.84 -12.34
CA VAL A 37 8.66 6.05 -12.99
C VAL A 37 9.39 7.22 -12.35
N ALA A 38 10.29 7.85 -13.09
CA ALA A 38 11.20 8.87 -12.58
C ALA A 38 10.49 10.22 -12.37
N HIS A 39 9.50 10.55 -13.20
CA HIS A 39 8.88 11.88 -13.21
C HIS A 39 7.38 11.84 -12.84
N ALA A 40 7.05 11.12 -11.77
CA ALA A 40 5.69 11.08 -11.25
C ALA A 40 5.37 12.34 -10.45
N LEU A 41 4.23 12.98 -10.72
CA LEU A 41 3.80 14.16 -9.97
C LEU A 41 2.71 13.78 -8.97
N ARG A 42 2.95 14.06 -7.69
CA ARG A 42 1.98 13.84 -6.61
C ARG A 42 1.21 15.11 -6.30
N ARG A 43 -0.12 15.01 -6.19
CA ARG A 43 -1.00 16.08 -5.72
C ARG A 43 -1.87 15.57 -4.57
N ALA A 44 -2.01 16.40 -3.53
CA ALA A 44 -2.98 16.15 -2.47
C ALA A 44 -4.41 16.28 -3.03
N VAL A 45 -5.32 15.40 -2.63
CA VAL A 45 -6.74 15.58 -2.97
C VAL A 45 -7.29 16.73 -2.13
N VAL A 46 -7.56 17.87 -2.75
CA VAL A 46 -8.18 19.00 -2.05
C VAL A 46 -9.69 18.78 -2.01
N THR A 47 -10.31 18.96 -0.84
CA THR A 47 -11.75 18.78 -0.57
C THR A 47 -12.68 19.51 -1.55
N ARG A 48 -12.20 20.56 -2.20
CA ARG A 48 -12.95 21.30 -3.24
C ARG A 48 -13.01 20.56 -4.58
N GLU A 49 -11.93 19.89 -5.01
CA GLU A 49 -11.89 19.07 -6.23
C GLU A 49 -12.77 17.82 -6.06
N ALA A 50 -12.73 17.23 -4.86
CA ALA A 50 -13.61 16.17 -4.41
C ALA A 50 -15.11 16.51 -4.56
N ALA A 51 -15.51 17.70 -4.09
CA ALA A 51 -16.88 18.17 -4.19
C ALA A 51 -17.32 18.51 -5.62
N ALA A 52 -16.38 18.82 -6.53
CA ALA A 52 -16.68 19.13 -7.92
C ALA A 52 -16.87 17.87 -8.78
N ARG A 53 -16.04 16.83 -8.60
CA ARG A 53 -16.19 15.54 -9.31
C ARG A 53 -17.55 14.86 -9.03
N ASN A 54 -18.09 15.03 -7.82
CA ASN A 54 -19.37 14.43 -7.44
C ASN A 54 -20.62 15.13 -8.02
N ARG A 55 -20.51 16.33 -8.62
CA ARG A 55 -21.69 17.09 -9.09
C ARG A 55 -22.37 16.52 -10.33
N ASN A 56 -21.65 15.79 -11.16
CA ASN A 56 -22.17 15.33 -12.46
C ASN A 56 -22.59 13.84 -12.45
N ASN A 57 -22.56 13.18 -11.29
CA ASN A 57 -22.86 11.75 -11.15
C ASN A 57 -24.15 11.50 -10.33
N THR A 58 -25.19 12.28 -10.64
CA THR A 58 -26.45 12.41 -9.89
C THR A 58 -27.26 11.12 -9.70
N TRP A 59 -26.90 10.04 -10.41
CA TRP A 59 -27.59 8.75 -10.35
C TRP A 59 -26.84 7.69 -9.50
N LYS A 60 -25.63 8.00 -9.03
CA LYS A 60 -24.82 7.13 -8.18
C LYS A 60 -24.66 7.71 -6.78
N THR A 61 -25.72 8.34 -6.25
CA THR A 61 -25.82 8.64 -4.82
C THR A 61 -26.31 7.40 -4.09
N VAL A 62 -25.47 6.36 -4.03
CA VAL A 62 -25.65 5.32 -3.02
C VAL A 62 -25.25 5.98 -1.70
N PRO A 63 -26.12 6.03 -0.68
CA PRO A 63 -25.73 6.50 0.65
C PRO A 63 -24.73 5.49 1.23
N GLY A 64 -23.44 5.77 1.02
CA GLY A 64 -22.32 4.92 1.39
C GLY A 64 -20.99 5.67 1.39
N GLY A 65 -20.78 6.54 2.38
CA GLY A 65 -19.52 6.68 3.15
C GLY A 65 -18.18 7.04 2.49
N GLY A 66 -18.12 7.40 1.20
CA GLY A 66 -16.85 7.67 0.49
C GLY A 66 -16.25 9.06 0.76
N HIS A 67 -15.81 9.33 1.99
CA HIS A 67 -15.00 10.52 2.27
C HIS A 67 -13.58 10.33 1.74
N TYR A 68 -13.05 11.35 1.08
CA TYR A 68 -11.61 11.42 0.83
C TYR A 68 -10.90 11.46 2.16
N THR A 69 -9.96 10.53 2.34
CA THR A 69 -9.18 10.44 3.60
C THR A 69 -7.89 11.24 3.46
N ALA A 70 -7.25 11.57 4.59
CA ALA A 70 -5.89 12.12 4.58
C ALA A 70 -4.87 11.18 3.88
N GLY A 71 -5.22 9.91 3.68
CA GLY A 71 -4.43 8.94 2.93
C GLY A 71 -4.60 8.98 1.41
N ASP A 72 -5.51 9.81 0.88
CA ASP A 72 -5.79 9.85 -0.56
C ASP A 72 -4.83 10.81 -1.29
N ALA A 73 -4.37 10.40 -2.47
CA ALA A 73 -3.49 11.19 -3.32
C ALA A 73 -3.88 11.05 -4.79
N VAL A 74 -3.58 12.07 -5.58
CA VAL A 74 -3.64 12.00 -7.04
C VAL A 74 -2.22 11.93 -7.58
N TRP A 75 -1.94 10.92 -8.38
CA TRP A 75 -0.66 10.76 -9.05
C TRP A 75 -0.80 11.00 -10.54
N HIS A 76 0.15 11.70 -11.12
CA HIS A 76 0.26 11.92 -12.56
C HIS A 76 1.51 11.22 -13.09
N LEU A 77 1.31 10.10 -13.79
CA LEU A 77 2.39 9.26 -14.32
C LEU A 77 2.60 9.56 -15.82
N PRO A 78 3.83 9.85 -16.28
CA PRO A 78 4.14 9.99 -17.70
C PRO A 78 3.82 8.71 -18.48
N THR A 79 3.24 8.86 -19.67
CA THR A 79 2.85 7.70 -20.50
C THR A 79 4.05 7.08 -21.20
N ASP A 80 5.07 7.86 -21.51
CA ASP A 80 6.33 7.46 -22.14
C ASP A 80 7.25 6.64 -21.23
N GLU A 81 7.09 6.78 -19.90
CA GLU A 81 7.82 5.98 -18.90
C GLU A 81 7.12 4.66 -18.55
N LEU A 82 5.94 4.41 -19.13
CA LEU A 82 5.12 3.24 -18.85
C LEU A 82 4.95 2.40 -20.10
N VAL A 83 5.46 1.17 -20.07
CA VAL A 83 5.25 0.18 -21.15
C VAL A 83 3.77 -0.15 -21.32
N GLU A 84 3.02 -0.11 -20.22
CA GLU A 84 1.60 -0.43 -20.18
C GLU A 84 0.88 0.55 -19.25
N ALA A 85 -0.40 0.84 -19.55
CA ALA A 85 -1.22 1.70 -18.71
C ALA A 85 -1.34 1.18 -17.26
N PRO A 86 -1.43 2.06 -16.25
CA PRO A 86 -1.76 1.69 -14.88
C PRO A 86 -3.14 1.03 -14.80
N ARG A 87 -3.30 0.06 -13.90
CA ARG A 87 -4.56 -0.67 -13.71
C ARG A 87 -5.10 -0.46 -12.30
N LEU A 88 -6.40 -0.67 -12.13
CA LEU A 88 -7.03 -0.65 -10.81
C LEU A 88 -6.43 -1.73 -9.91
N GLY A 89 -6.11 -1.36 -8.68
CA GLY A 89 -5.48 -2.23 -7.70
C GLY A 89 -3.95 -2.34 -7.81
N ASP A 90 -3.32 -1.71 -8.82
CA ASP A 90 -1.86 -1.57 -8.83
C ASP A 90 -1.39 -0.70 -7.65
N LEU A 91 -0.11 -0.80 -7.33
CA LEU A 91 0.52 -0.12 -6.20
C LEU A 91 1.57 0.88 -6.69
N ILE A 92 1.46 2.13 -6.25
CA ILE A 92 2.54 3.12 -6.36
C ILE A 92 3.29 3.14 -5.04
N VAL A 93 4.60 2.94 -5.09
CA VAL A 93 5.50 3.01 -3.94
C VAL A 93 6.36 4.26 -4.08
N ASP A 94 6.24 5.19 -3.13
CA ASP A 94 7.04 6.42 -3.12
C ASP A 94 8.46 6.20 -2.59
N ALA A 95 9.32 7.22 -2.69
CA ALA A 95 10.71 7.16 -2.22
C ALA A 95 10.84 6.88 -0.71
N SER A 96 9.78 7.14 0.08
CA SER A 96 9.73 6.84 1.51
C SER A 96 9.22 5.43 1.81
N GLY A 97 8.93 4.64 0.77
CA GLY A 97 8.38 3.28 0.89
C GLY A 97 6.89 3.24 1.20
N ARG A 98 6.18 4.37 1.17
CA ARG A 98 4.73 4.39 1.38
C ARG A 98 4.03 3.84 0.16
N ARG A 99 2.97 3.08 0.39
CA ARG A 99 2.22 2.36 -0.64
C ARG A 99 0.88 3.02 -0.87
N PHE A 100 0.54 3.24 -2.13
CA PHE A 100 -0.72 3.82 -2.57
C PHE A 100 -1.38 2.89 -3.57
N THR A 101 -2.56 2.39 -3.24
CA THR A 101 -3.35 1.55 -4.16
C THR A 101 -4.12 2.42 -5.13
N ILE A 102 -4.04 2.11 -6.42
CA ILE A 102 -4.77 2.81 -7.48
C ILE A 102 -6.26 2.41 -7.43
N LEU A 103 -7.12 3.40 -7.24
CA LEU A 103 -8.58 3.27 -7.15
C LEU A 103 -9.30 3.72 -8.43
N GLU A 104 -8.74 4.71 -9.13
CA GLU A 104 -9.24 5.18 -10.42
C GLU A 104 -8.08 5.55 -11.33
N VAL A 105 -8.24 5.38 -12.65
CA VAL A 105 -7.25 5.75 -13.67
C VAL A 105 -7.96 6.51 -14.79
N HIS A 106 -7.41 7.65 -15.17
CA HIS A 106 -7.87 8.46 -16.30
C HIS A 106 -6.68 8.93 -17.13
N PRO A 107 -6.78 8.96 -18.47
CA PRO A 107 -5.83 9.73 -19.28
C PRO A 107 -6.02 11.23 -19.00
N ALA A 108 -4.93 11.96 -18.86
CA ALA A 108 -4.90 13.39 -18.58
C ALA A 108 -4.01 14.13 -19.60
N VAL A 109 -4.26 15.44 -19.76
CA VAL A 109 -3.50 16.41 -20.58
C VAL A 109 -3.03 15.84 -21.92
N LEU A 110 -3.84 15.96 -22.97
CA LEU A 110 -3.50 15.47 -24.32
C LEU A 110 -3.07 13.99 -24.36
N GLN A 111 -3.51 13.19 -23.39
CA GLN A 111 -3.11 11.79 -23.22
C GLN A 111 -1.61 11.58 -22.98
N THR A 112 -0.89 12.60 -22.52
CA THR A 112 0.55 12.51 -22.22
C THR A 112 0.81 11.91 -20.84
N ARG A 113 -0.17 11.94 -19.92
CA ARG A 113 -0.06 11.42 -18.56
C ARG A 113 -1.28 10.60 -18.16
N TRP A 114 -1.07 9.66 -17.24
CA TRP A 114 -2.13 8.98 -16.50
C TRP A 114 -2.37 9.67 -15.17
N GLN A 115 -3.60 10.13 -14.94
CA GLN A 115 -4.08 10.57 -13.64
C GLN A 115 -4.62 9.37 -12.88
N CYS A 116 -3.98 9.01 -11.77
CA CYS A 116 -4.36 7.92 -10.90
C CYS A 116 -4.86 8.48 -9.57
N LEU A 117 -6.12 8.23 -9.22
CA LEU A 117 -6.61 8.45 -7.85
C LEU A 117 -6.17 7.26 -7.01
N THR A 118 -5.47 7.52 -5.92
CA THR A 118 -4.90 6.47 -5.08
C THR A 118 -5.21 6.68 -3.61
N ARG A 119 -5.04 5.61 -2.83
CA ARG A 119 -5.24 5.61 -1.39
C ARG A 119 -4.13 4.85 -0.68
N ASN A 120 -3.57 5.47 0.36
CA ASN A 120 -2.73 4.78 1.32
C ASN A 120 -3.61 3.95 2.25
N LEU A 121 -3.66 2.64 2.02
CA LEU A 121 -4.52 1.73 2.78
C LEU A 121 -4.10 1.60 4.24
N ALA A 122 -2.81 1.78 4.56
CA ALA A 122 -2.36 1.75 5.95
C ALA A 122 -2.99 2.89 6.75
N ILE A 123 -3.02 4.10 6.19
CA ILE A 123 -3.68 5.25 6.84
C ILE A 123 -5.21 5.07 6.85
N ALA A 124 -5.79 4.63 5.72
CA ALA A 124 -7.24 4.55 5.60
C ALA A 124 -7.87 3.48 6.51
N TYR A 125 -7.17 2.37 6.78
CA TYR A 125 -7.67 1.28 7.61
C TYR A 125 -7.06 1.22 9.02
N GLY A 126 -6.15 2.13 9.36
CA GLY A 126 -5.45 2.15 10.66
C GLY A 126 -4.53 0.94 10.83
N LEU A 127 -3.73 0.61 9.81
CA LEU A 127 -2.72 -0.45 9.86
C LEU A 127 -1.43 0.10 10.51
N ASP A 128 -1.55 0.56 11.76
CA ASP A 128 -0.46 1.21 12.51
C ASP A 128 0.45 0.19 13.22
N ASP A 129 -0.03 -1.05 13.40
CA ASP A 129 0.76 -2.13 14.01
C ASP A 129 1.74 -2.73 12.99
N THR A 130 2.79 -3.36 13.49
CA THR A 130 3.70 -4.17 12.67
C THR A 130 3.82 -5.58 13.23
N VAL A 131 3.77 -6.57 12.36
CA VAL A 131 3.86 -7.99 12.72
C VAL A 131 5.00 -8.68 11.97
N ALA A 132 5.56 -9.72 12.59
CA ALA A 132 6.42 -10.68 11.92
C ALA A 132 5.60 -11.93 11.58
N ILE A 133 5.69 -12.38 10.34
CA ILE A 133 5.02 -13.60 9.88
C ILE A 133 6.03 -14.73 9.93
N LEU A 134 5.72 -15.75 10.73
CA LEU A 134 6.51 -16.97 10.82
C LEU A 134 5.90 -18.04 9.90
N ARG A 135 6.76 -18.81 9.24
CA ARG A 135 6.37 -20.00 8.47
C ARG A 135 6.99 -21.23 9.09
N ALA A 136 6.18 -22.28 9.27
CA ALA A 136 6.67 -23.57 9.69
C ALA A 136 7.47 -24.22 8.55
N VAL A 137 8.69 -24.66 8.84
CA VAL A 137 9.53 -25.46 7.95
C VAL A 137 9.66 -26.84 8.56
N TYR A 138 9.20 -27.85 7.82
CA TYR A 138 9.23 -29.24 8.29
C TYR A 138 10.47 -29.96 7.79
N SER A 139 11.18 -30.61 8.70
CA SER A 139 12.28 -31.53 8.40
C SER A 139 12.01 -32.91 9.00
N LYS A 140 12.51 -33.98 8.36
CA LYS A 140 12.44 -35.32 8.95
C LYS A 140 13.52 -35.46 10.02
N GLY A 141 13.11 -35.74 11.25
CA GLY A 141 14.02 -36.07 12.35
C GLY A 141 14.66 -37.45 12.18
N THR A 142 15.57 -37.81 13.10
CA THR A 142 16.27 -39.12 13.10
C THR A 142 15.32 -40.31 13.20
N GLY A 143 14.14 -40.14 13.81
CA GLY A 143 13.09 -41.14 13.89
C GLY A 143 12.11 -41.16 12.71
N GLY A 144 12.34 -40.35 11.66
CA GLY A 144 11.47 -40.27 10.48
C GLY A 144 10.19 -39.44 10.65
N ALA A 145 9.90 -38.96 11.86
CA ALA A 145 8.81 -38.02 12.13
C ALA A 145 9.09 -36.62 11.55
N ALA A 146 8.04 -35.91 11.15
CA ALA A 146 8.15 -34.52 10.70
C ALA A 146 8.24 -33.57 11.90
N GLU A 147 9.34 -32.83 12.00
CA GLU A 147 9.58 -31.84 13.04
C GLU A 147 9.44 -30.44 12.43
N GLY A 148 8.47 -29.66 12.92
CA GLY A 148 8.21 -28.30 12.47
C GLY A 148 9.06 -27.28 13.22
N THR A 149 9.92 -26.56 12.50
CA THR A 149 10.64 -25.38 13.04
C THR A 149 10.04 -24.11 12.47
N TRP A 150 9.67 -23.17 13.33
CA TRP A 150 9.19 -21.85 12.90
C TRP A 150 10.35 -20.97 12.47
N ARG A 151 10.29 -20.43 11.25
CA ARG A 151 11.26 -19.45 10.75
C ARG A 151 10.55 -18.15 10.40
N ILE A 152 11.23 -17.04 10.66
CA ILE A 152 10.77 -15.73 10.22
C ILE A 152 10.72 -15.72 8.69
N TRP A 153 9.54 -15.49 8.13
CA TRP A 153 9.33 -15.39 6.70
C TRP A 153 9.26 -13.94 6.24
N LYS A 154 8.51 -13.10 6.98
CA LYS A 154 8.45 -11.65 6.75
C LYS A 154 8.51 -10.90 8.08
N THR A 155 9.09 -9.71 8.07
CA THR A 155 9.13 -8.80 9.23
C THR A 155 8.59 -7.43 8.85
N GLY A 156 8.08 -6.68 9.84
CA GLY A 156 7.61 -5.32 9.63
C GLY A 156 6.35 -5.21 8.75
N VAL A 157 5.57 -6.29 8.64
CA VAL A 157 4.32 -6.26 7.86
C VAL A 157 3.32 -5.40 8.61
N ARG A 158 2.84 -4.32 7.98
CA ARG A 158 1.82 -3.46 8.58
C ARG A 158 0.52 -4.22 8.74
N ALA A 159 -0.08 -4.11 9.91
CA ALA A 159 -1.29 -4.82 10.25
C ALA A 159 -2.21 -3.98 11.13
N ARG A 160 -3.46 -4.41 11.21
CA ARG A 160 -4.39 -4.01 12.26
C ARG A 160 -4.85 -5.25 12.99
N ILE A 161 -4.62 -5.28 14.28
CA ILE A 161 -5.00 -6.39 15.15
C ILE A 161 -6.30 -6.01 15.86
N GLN A 162 -7.35 -6.79 15.65
CA GLN A 162 -8.63 -6.62 16.33
C GLN A 162 -8.89 -7.81 17.24
N SER A 163 -9.23 -7.57 18.51
CA SER A 163 -9.69 -8.63 19.41
C SER A 163 -11.04 -9.16 18.92
N ALA A 164 -11.13 -10.47 18.68
CA ALA A 164 -12.35 -11.12 18.23
C ALA A 164 -13.11 -11.77 19.40
N ALA A 165 -12.39 -12.46 20.30
CA ALA A 165 -12.97 -13.06 21.49
C ALA A 165 -11.88 -13.29 22.56
N THR A 166 -12.28 -13.34 23.81
CA THR A 166 -11.41 -13.79 24.91
C THR A 166 -12.19 -14.81 25.70
N ASP A 167 -11.65 -16.03 25.75
CA ASP A 167 -12.21 -17.11 26.52
C ASP A 167 -11.29 -17.43 27.69
N VAL A 168 -11.87 -17.72 28.84
CA VAL A 168 -11.14 -18.04 30.06
C VAL A 168 -11.60 -19.41 30.49
N ASP A 169 -10.77 -20.40 30.19
CA ASP A 169 -11.01 -21.78 30.56
C ASP A 169 -10.25 -22.13 31.85
N VAL A 170 -10.77 -23.07 32.62
CA VAL A 170 -10.13 -23.60 33.82
C VAL A 170 -10.02 -25.10 33.66
N GLU A 171 -8.89 -25.54 33.13
CA GLU A 171 -8.59 -26.96 32.91
C GLU A 171 -7.51 -27.41 33.91
N HIS A 172 -7.73 -28.55 34.56
CA HIS A 172 -6.81 -29.14 35.55
C HIS A 172 -6.30 -28.15 36.63
N GLN A 173 -7.20 -27.36 37.23
CA GLN A 173 -6.89 -26.30 38.22
C GLN A 173 -6.00 -25.16 37.71
N THR A 174 -5.72 -25.11 36.40
CA THR A 174 -4.96 -24.03 35.77
C THR A 174 -5.92 -23.14 34.98
N ARG A 175 -5.88 -21.84 35.26
CA ARG A 175 -6.67 -20.86 34.51
C ARG A 175 -5.94 -20.51 33.21
N GLN A 176 -6.47 -20.94 32.08
CA GLN A 176 -5.94 -20.62 30.76
C GLN A 176 -6.81 -19.57 30.09
N THR A 177 -6.20 -18.46 29.66
CA THR A 177 -6.89 -17.43 28.88
C THR A 177 -6.52 -17.58 27.41
N THR A 178 -7.50 -17.89 26.57
CA THR A 178 -7.34 -18.00 25.12
C THR A 178 -7.95 -16.77 24.47
N ALA A 179 -7.11 -15.89 23.93
CA ALA A 179 -7.56 -14.74 23.16
C ALA A 179 -7.51 -15.05 21.65
N ARG A 180 -8.57 -14.71 20.94
CA ARG A 180 -8.67 -14.79 19.48
C ARG A 180 -8.62 -13.39 18.89
N TYR A 181 -7.86 -13.23 17.82
CA TYR A 181 -7.68 -11.96 17.13
C TYR A 181 -7.98 -12.13 15.65
N GLN A 182 -8.54 -11.09 15.04
CA GLN A 182 -8.63 -10.92 13.60
C GLN A 182 -7.53 -9.95 13.18
N ILE A 183 -6.65 -10.40 12.28
CA ILE A 183 -5.49 -9.63 11.83
C ILE A 183 -5.71 -9.27 10.36
N PHE A 184 -5.73 -7.97 10.06
CA PHE A 184 -5.78 -7.45 8.70
C PHE A 184 -4.37 -7.03 8.31
N LEU A 185 -3.87 -7.52 7.17
CA LEU A 185 -2.53 -7.24 6.69
C LEU A 185 -2.56 -6.23 5.54
N GLU A 186 -1.54 -5.39 5.44
CA GLU A 186 -1.36 -4.49 4.28
C GLU A 186 -1.02 -5.26 3.00
N GLU A 187 -0.26 -6.34 3.13
CA GLU A 187 0.17 -7.18 2.02
C GLU A 187 -0.75 -8.38 1.84
N ASP A 188 -0.96 -8.77 0.59
CA ASP A 188 -1.49 -10.10 0.28
C ASP A 188 -0.41 -11.13 0.59
N VAL A 189 -0.70 -12.01 1.55
CA VAL A 189 0.21 -13.02 2.04
C VAL A 189 -0.43 -14.36 1.73
N ALA A 190 0.15 -15.09 0.78
CA ALA A 190 -0.28 -16.45 0.50
C ALA A 190 -0.10 -17.32 1.76
N LEU A 191 -1.22 -17.71 2.35
CA LEU A 191 -1.30 -18.71 3.40
C LEU A 191 -1.49 -20.07 2.70
N ASP A 192 -0.54 -20.97 2.94
CA ASP A 192 -0.55 -22.38 2.51
C ASP A 192 -1.44 -23.20 3.45
#